data_AF-A0A845WZA0-F1
#
_entry.id   AF-A0A845WZA0-F1
#
_cell.length_a   1.000
_cell.length_b   1.000
_cell.length_c   1.000
_cell.angle_alpha   90.00
_cell.angle_beta   90.00
_cell.angle_gamma   90.00
#
_symmetry.space_group_name_H-M   'P 1'
#
loop_
_entity.id
_entity.type
_entity.pdbx_description
1 polymer ?
#
loop_
_entity_poly.entity_id
_entity_poly.type
_entity_poly.pdbx_seq_one_letter_code
_entity_poly.pdbx_strand_id
1 'polypeptide(L)' 'MPEQMDQETLKQRFEDVKGKRNFLLNLLEQPDLGTLRLDVDQALEELDELIEEYEDVMR' A
#
# COMPACT_ATOMS: atom_id res chain seq x y z
N MET A 1 22.12 16.15 -9.93
CA MET A 1 21.36 15.40 -10.95
C MET A 1 20.18 14.79 -10.22
N PRO A 2 18.93 14.90 -10.69
CA PRO A 2 17.87 14.13 -10.05
C PRO A 2 18.21 12.66 -10.28
N GLU A 3 18.33 11.89 -9.21
CA GLU A 3 18.41 10.44 -9.29
C GLU A 3 17.10 9.99 -9.96
N GLN A 4 17.13 9.73 -11.27
CA GLN A 4 16.04 9.01 -11.90
C GLN A 4 16.00 7.64 -11.23
N MET A 5 14.95 7.40 -10.45
CA MET A 5 14.67 6.06 -9.95
C MET A 5 14.51 5.14 -11.16
N ASP A 6 15.37 4.14 -11.27
CA ASP A 6 15.22 3.13 -12.30
C ASP A 6 13.95 2.29 -12.05
N GLN A 7 13.47 1.65 -13.10
CA GLN A 7 12.24 0.85 -13.05
C GLN A 7 12.33 -0.30 -12.04
N GLU A 8 13.54 -0.84 -11.82
CA GLU A 8 13.78 -1.93 -10.86
C GLU A 8 13.62 -1.44 -9.42
N THR A 9 14.16 -0.27 -9.10
CA THR A 9 14.01 0.40 -7.80
C THR A 9 12.54 0.76 -7.54
N LEU A 10 11.82 1.24 -8.57
CA LEU A 10 10.40 1.54 -8.45
C LEU A 10 9.58 0.28 -8.16
N LYS A 11 9.85 -0.81 -8.90
CA LYS A 11 9.19 -2.10 -8.70
C LYS A 11 9.46 -2.66 -7.31
N GLN A 12 10.71 -2.60 -6.84
CA GLN A 12 11.05 -3.09 -5.49
C GLN A 12 10.30 -2.31 -4.41
N ARG A 13 10.24 -0.97 -4.52
CA ARG A 13 9.47 -0.14 -3.58
C ARG A 13 7.98 -0.42 -3.66
N PHE A 14 7.45 -0.70 -4.85
CA PHE A 14 6.05 -1.09 -5.02
C PHE A 14 5.75 -2.40 -4.27
N GLU A 15 6.59 -3.43 -4.43
CA GLU A 15 6.43 -4.69 -3.69
C GLU A 15 6.50 -4.47 -2.17
N ASP A 16 7.42 -3.62 -1.69
CA ASP A 16 7.53 -3.28 -0.27
C ASP A 16 6.25 -2.59 0.25
N VAL A 17 5.64 -1.71 -0.56
CA VAL A 17 4.39 -1.01 -0.23
C VAL A 17 3.20 -1.97 -0.28
N LYS A 18 3.08 -2.79 -1.33
CA LYS A 18 2.07 -3.83 -1.49
C LYS A 18 2.08 -4.83 -0.33
N GLY A 19 3.28 -5.16 0.19
CA GLY A 19 3.45 -6.00 1.37
C GLY A 19 2.78 -5.46 2.65
N LYS A 20 2.61 -4.14 2.78
CA LYS A 20 1.96 -3.51 3.95
C LYS A 20 0.45 -3.75 4.00
N ARG A 21 -0.17 -4.14 2.89
CA ARG A 21 -1.59 -4.49 2.83
C ARG A 21 -1.98 -5.56 3.84
N ASN A 22 -1.18 -6.63 3.91
CA ASN A 22 -1.42 -7.72 4.86
C ASN A 22 -1.32 -7.25 6.31
N PHE A 23 -0.44 -6.30 6.61
CA PHE A 23 -0.34 -5.72 7.95
C PHE A 23 -1.62 -4.96 8.32
N LEU A 24 -2.15 -4.14 7.40
CA LEU A 24 -3.40 -3.39 7.65
C LEU A 24 -4.62 -4.31 7.78
N LEU A 25 -4.71 -5.37 6.97
CA LEU A 25 -5.76 -6.39 7.11
C LEU A 25 -5.72 -7.07 8.48
N ASN A 26 -4.54 -7.51 8.92
CA ASN A 26 -4.37 -8.10 10.25
C ASN A 26 -4.71 -7.10 11.37
N LEU A 27 -4.50 -5.81 11.14
CA LEU A 27 -4.86 -4.76 12.08
C LEU A 27 -6.39 -4.61 12.18
N LEU A 28 -7.14 -4.68 11.07
CA LEU A 28 -8.61 -4.65 11.10
C LEU A 28 -9.27 -5.83 11.81
N GLU A 29 -8.59 -6.97 11.89
CA GLU A 29 -9.06 -8.14 12.64
C GLU A 29 -9.01 -7.91 14.16
N GLN A 30 -8.21 -6.95 14.64
CA GLN A 30 -8.13 -6.66 16.06
C GLN A 30 -9.41 -5.97 16.56
N PRO A 31 -10.04 -6.49 17.63
CA PRO A 31 -11.33 -6.01 18.12
C PRO A 31 -11.24 -4.67 18.86
N ASP A 32 -10.06 -4.24 19.27
CA ASP A 32 -9.80 -3.12 20.18
C ASP A 32 -9.17 -1.88 19.50
N LEU A 33 -9.23 -1.78 18.17
CA LEU A 33 -8.70 -0.62 17.42
C LEU A 33 -9.36 0.72 17.77
N GLY A 34 -10.61 0.69 18.23
CA GLY A 34 -11.39 1.91 18.47
C GLY A 34 -11.43 2.81 17.23
N THR A 35 -11.05 4.08 17.39
CA THR A 35 -11.07 5.08 16.30
C THR A 35 -10.05 4.79 15.20
N LEU A 36 -8.96 4.07 15.50
CA LEU A 36 -7.93 3.73 14.52
C LEU A 36 -8.47 2.84 13.39
N ARG A 37 -9.58 2.13 13.61
CA ARG A 37 -10.23 1.29 12.59
C ARG A 37 -10.56 2.09 11.33
N LEU A 38 -11.11 3.30 11.47
CA LEU A 38 -11.46 4.14 10.34
C LEU A 38 -10.22 4.54 9.54
N ASP A 39 -9.14 4.92 10.22
CA ASP A 39 -7.89 5.29 9.57
C ASP A 39 -7.24 4.10 8.85
N VAL A 40 -7.37 2.88 9.40
CA VAL A 40 -6.84 1.65 8.79
C VAL A 40 -7.69 1.22 7.59
N ASP A 41 -9.02 1.33 7.68
CA ASP A 41 -9.92 1.10 6.55
C ASP A 41 -9.59 2.06 5.39
N GLN A 42 -9.42 3.35 5.68
CA GLN A 42 -9.04 4.35 4.68
C GLN A 42 -7.66 4.07 4.07
N ALA A 43 -6.66 3.74 4.91
CA ALA A 43 -5.32 3.43 4.41
C ALA A 43 -5.29 2.16 3.54
N LEU A 44 -6.21 1.20 3.76
CA LEU A 44 -6.36 0.04 2.90
C LEU A 44 -6.96 0.39 1.55
N GLU A 45 -7.98 1.25 1.52
CA GLU A 45 -8.59 1.74 0.29
C GLU A 45 -7.56 2.51 -0.56
N GLU A 46 -6.85 3.47 0.02
CA GLU A 46 -5.80 4.23 -0.66
C GLU A 46 -4.66 3.34 -1.18
N LEU A 47 -4.32 2.28 -0.43
CA LEU A 47 -3.30 1.32 -0.86
C LEU A 47 -3.78 0.42 -1.99
N ASP A 48 -5.03 -0.03 -1.95
CA ASP A 48 -5.63 -0.85 -3.01
C ASP A 48 -5.77 -0.04 -4.31
N GLU A 49 -6.17 1.23 -4.23
CA GLU A 49 -6.18 2.16 -5.36
C GLU A 49 -4.77 2.36 -5.94
N LEU A 50 -3.76 2.58 -5.10
CA LEU A 50 -2.37 2.73 -5.55
C LEU A 50 -1.84 1.47 -6.25
N ILE A 51 -2.23 0.28 -5.76
CA ILE A 51 -1.85 -0.99 -6.36
C ILE A 51 -2.48 -1.13 -7.75
N GLU A 52 -3.76 -0.82 -7.87
CA GLU A 52 -4.49 -0.84 -9.15
C GLU A 52 -3.88 0.14 -10.16
N GLU A 53 -3.65 1.39 -9.77
CA GLU A 53 -3.04 2.40 -10.64
C GLU A 53 -1.66 1.97 -11.17
N TYR A 54 -0.82 1.41 -10.30
CA TYR A 54 0.50 0.92 -10.70
C TYR A 54 0.40 -0.26 -11.68
N GLU A 55 -0.49 -1.22 -11.42
CA GLU A 55 -0.70 -2.38 -12.29
C GLU A 55 -1.26 -1.97 -13.66
N ASP A 56 -2.13 -0.97 -13.71
CA ASP A 56 -2.66 -0.41 -14.96
C ASP A 56 -1.60 0.35 -15.77
N VAL A 57 -0.72 1.12 -15.13
CA VAL A 57 0.38 1.83 -15.80
C VAL A 57 1.43 0.86 -16.36
N MET A 58 1.64 -0.28 -15.70
CA MET A 58 2.67 -1.27 -16.06
C MET A 58 2.17 -2.35 -17.04
N ARG A 59 0.93 -2.23 -17.51
CA ARG A 59 0.30 -3.12 -18.50
C ARG A 59 0.81 -2.90 -19.91
#